data_AF-A0A1F6LZ17-F1
#
_entry.id   AF-A0A1F6LZ17-F1
#
_cell.length_a   1.000
_cell.length_b   1.000
_cell.length_c   1.000
_cell.angle_alpha   90.00
_cell.angle_beta   90.00
_cell.angle_gamma   90.00
#
_symmetry.space_group_name_H-M   'P 1'
#
loop_
_entity.id
_entity.type
_entity.pdbx_description
1 polymer ?
#
loop_
_entity_poly.entity_id
_entity_poly.type
_entity_poly.pdbx_seq_one_letter_code
_entity_poly.pdbx_strand_id
1 'polypeptide(L)'
;MGRFKKGLFLGSLFGAGVIWLTSTRKGKEVRDQLLDYAAEVYTQVREKIVSSDAYENMTKNQYVAYVKEVVDRYAVQNKLAENVKKMVIRLVSGQWDLIEKELKKKRKK
;
A
#
# COMPACT_ATOMS: atom_id res chain seq x y z
N MET A 1 18.69 4.92 8.08
CA MET A 1 17.86 6.14 8.05
C MET A 1 17.36 6.37 6.62
N GLY A 2 16.42 5.54 6.15
CA GLY A 2 15.98 5.54 4.76
C GLY A 2 14.53 6.02 4.60
N ARG A 3 14.33 7.00 3.73
CA ARG A 3 13.09 7.31 2.97
C ARG A 3 11.76 7.56 3.69
N PHE A 4 11.67 7.44 5.02
CA PHE A 4 10.47 7.76 5.82
C PHE A 4 10.12 9.26 5.94
N LYS A 5 10.54 10.10 4.99
CA LYS A 5 10.12 11.51 4.87
C LYS A 5 8.99 11.69 3.84
N LYS A 6 7.89 10.95 4.01
CA LYS A 6 6.58 11.24 3.38
C LYS A 6 5.47 11.47 4.43
N GLY A 7 5.85 12.02 5.58
CA GLY A 7 5.14 12.90 6.54
C GLY A 7 3.71 12.60 7.05
N LEU A 8 2.81 12.01 6.27
CA LEU A 8 1.38 12.01 6.58
C LEU A 8 0.70 10.66 6.27
N PHE A 9 1.43 9.71 5.65
CA PHE A 9 0.82 8.55 5.01
C PHE A 9 0.41 7.42 5.97
N LEU A 10 0.78 7.47 7.25
CA LEU A 10 0.76 6.29 8.12
C LEU A 10 -0.05 6.42 9.44
N GLY A 11 -0.98 7.36 9.53
CA GLY A 11 -1.59 7.74 10.82
C GLY A 11 -2.71 6.84 11.35
N SER A 12 -3.52 6.20 10.50
CA SER A 12 -4.80 5.61 10.96
C SER A 12 -5.18 4.24 10.38
N LEU A 13 -4.44 3.70 9.40
CA LEU A 13 -4.78 2.41 8.76
C LEU A 13 -3.77 1.27 9.06
N PHE A 14 -2.87 1.54 10.01
CA PHE A 14 -2.10 0.65 10.90
C PHE A 14 -2.92 -0.44 11.56
N GLY A 15 -3.44 -1.42 10.83
CA GLY A 15 -4.14 -2.55 11.45
C GLY A 15 -3.28 -3.25 12.51
N ALA A 16 -3.93 -3.83 13.52
CA ALA A 16 -3.29 -4.47 14.69
C ALA A 16 -2.20 -5.50 14.36
N GLY A 17 -2.19 -6.06 13.14
CA GLY A 17 -1.18 -7.03 12.69
C GLY A 17 0.25 -6.49 12.58
N VAL A 18 0.44 -5.18 12.37
CA VAL A 18 1.79 -4.57 12.33
C VAL A 18 2.24 -4.09 13.71
N ILE A 19 1.31 -3.93 14.65
CA ILE A 19 1.59 -3.48 16.02
C ILE A 19 2.43 -4.51 16.77
N TRP A 20 2.18 -5.81 16.58
CA TRP A 20 2.92 -6.87 17.27
C TRP A 20 4.41 -6.92 16.89
N LEU A 21 4.74 -6.51 15.67
CA LEU A 21 6.14 -6.42 15.21
C LEU A 21 6.94 -5.31 15.91
N THR A 22 6.29 -4.39 16.63
CA THR A 22 6.99 -3.32 17.35
C THR A 22 7.64 -3.77 18.66
N SER A 23 7.31 -4.97 19.16
CA SER A 23 7.74 -5.46 20.47
C SER A 23 9.23 -5.82 20.56
N THR A 24 9.91 -6.10 19.44
CA THR A 24 11.34 -6.50 19.42
C THR A 24 12.14 -5.69 18.39
N ARG A 25 13.46 -5.54 18.58
CA ARG A 25 14.35 -4.83 17.63
C ARG A 25 14.28 -5.44 16.22
N LYS A 26 14.35 -6.76 16.12
CA LYS A 26 14.24 -7.50 14.86
C LYS A 26 12.84 -7.39 14.25
N GLY A 27 11.79 -7.42 15.08
CA GLY A 27 10.42 -7.18 14.62
C GLY A 27 10.25 -5.79 14.02
N LYS A 28 10.87 -4.78 14.63
CA LYS A 28 10.83 -3.39 14.15
C LYS A 28 11.51 -3.25 12.78
N GLU A 29 12.65 -3.90 12.58
CA GLU A 29 13.33 -3.92 11.28
C GLU A 29 12.46 -4.58 10.19
N VAL A 30 11.87 -5.73 10.49
CA VAL A 30 10.97 -6.43 9.55
C VAL A 30 9.72 -5.60 9.26
N ARG A 31 9.15 -4.93 10.27
CA ARG A 31 8.06 -3.97 10.10
C ARG A 31 8.48 -2.84 9.17
N ASP A 32 9.64 -2.23 9.42
CA ASP A 32 10.06 -1.07 8.65
C ASP A 32 10.30 -1.45 7.18
N GLN A 33 10.91 -2.62 6.91
CA GLN A 33 11.02 -3.18 5.55
C GLN A 33 9.66 -3.46 4.90
N LEU A 34 8.73 -4.06 5.65
CA LEU A 34 7.37 -4.33 5.17
C LEU A 34 6.64 -3.03 4.79
N LEU A 35 6.79 -2.00 5.63
CA LEU A 35 6.20 -0.70 5.41
C LEU A 35 6.85 0.00 4.21
N ASP A 36 8.16 -0.13 4.03
CA ASP A 36 8.86 0.39 2.86
C ASP A 36 8.32 -0.24 1.56
N TYR A 37 8.19 -1.57 1.53
CA TYR A 37 7.60 -2.29 0.38
C TYR A 37 6.15 -1.86 0.12
N ALA A 38 5.33 -1.77 1.17
CA ALA A 38 3.94 -1.37 1.03
C ALA A 38 3.82 0.09 0.56
N ALA A 39 4.67 0.99 1.04
CA ALA A 39 4.68 2.39 0.64
C ALA A 39 5.12 2.55 -0.82
N GLU A 40 6.10 1.78 -1.27
CA GLU A 40 6.56 1.79 -2.65
C GLU A 40 5.46 1.30 -3.59
N VAL A 41 4.86 0.13 -3.32
CA VAL A 41 3.77 -0.41 -4.14
C VAL A 41 2.55 0.51 -4.11
N TYR A 42 2.18 1.04 -2.95
CA TYR A 42 1.07 1.99 -2.84
C TYR A 42 1.31 3.24 -3.70
N THR A 43 2.53 3.79 -3.68
CA THR A 43 2.88 4.97 -4.49
C THR A 43 2.66 4.67 -5.98
N GLN A 44 3.15 3.52 -6.47
CA GLN A 44 2.98 3.11 -7.87
C GLN A 44 1.50 2.91 -8.24
N VAL A 45 0.73 2.27 -7.36
CA VAL A 45 -0.71 2.03 -7.54
C VAL A 45 -1.46 3.36 -7.59
N ARG A 46 -1.22 4.25 -6.62
CA ARG A 46 -1.86 5.56 -6.51
C ARG A 46 -1.56 6.43 -7.73
N GLU A 47 -0.29 6.56 -8.10
CA GLU A 47 0.11 7.40 -9.24
C GLU A 47 -0.63 6.95 -10.50
N LYS A 48 -0.65 5.65 -10.77
CA LYS A 48 -1.30 5.09 -11.95
C LYS A 48 -2.83 5.22 -11.93
N ILE A 49 -3.46 5.07 -10.76
CA ILE A 49 -4.90 5.25 -10.59
C ILE A 49 -5.30 6.72 -10.75
N VAL A 50 -4.57 7.64 -10.11
CA VAL A 50 -4.90 9.06 -10.13
C VAL A 50 -4.59 9.69 -11.49
N SER A 51 -3.53 9.23 -12.18
CA SER A 51 -3.12 9.76 -13.48
C SER A 51 -3.98 9.29 -14.64
N SER A 52 -4.76 8.22 -14.48
CA SER A 52 -5.53 7.62 -15.56
C SER A 52 -7.03 7.80 -15.34
N ASP A 53 -7.69 8.46 -16.27
CA ASP A 53 -9.13 8.73 -16.20
C ASP A 53 -9.97 7.44 -16.28
N ALA A 54 -9.37 6.34 -16.76
CA ALA A 54 -9.98 5.02 -16.75
C ALA A 54 -10.33 4.49 -15.34
N TYR A 55 -9.75 5.08 -14.28
CA TYR A 55 -9.98 4.65 -12.90
C TYR A 55 -10.89 5.57 -12.09
N GLU A 56 -11.49 6.60 -12.71
CA GLU A 56 -12.40 7.51 -12.01
C GLU A 56 -13.61 6.81 -11.38
N ASN A 57 -14.10 5.75 -12.04
CA ASN A 57 -15.22 4.93 -11.58
C ASN A 57 -14.76 3.54 -11.10
N MET A 58 -13.49 3.41 -10.70
CA MET A 58 -12.98 2.15 -10.19
C MET A 58 -13.76 1.72 -8.95
N THR A 59 -14.11 0.44 -8.89
CA THR A 59 -14.73 -0.17 -7.70
C THR A 59 -13.65 -0.71 -6.77
N LYS A 60 -14.00 -0.90 -5.49
CA LYS A 60 -13.12 -1.55 -4.51
C LYS A 60 -12.60 -2.91 -4.99
N ASN A 61 -13.41 -3.69 -5.68
CA ASN A 61 -13.00 -5.01 -6.18
C ASN A 61 -11.95 -4.89 -7.30
N GLN A 62 -12.14 -3.95 -8.23
CA GLN A 62 -11.15 -3.67 -9.28
C GLN A 62 -9.85 -3.13 -8.69
N TYR A 63 -9.93 -2.27 -7.67
CA TYR A 63 -8.76 -1.80 -6.94
C TYR A 63 -7.99 -2.95 -6.30
N VAL A 64 -8.67 -3.84 -5.57
CA VAL A 64 -8.04 -4.99 -4.93
C VAL A 64 -7.39 -5.92 -5.96
N ALA A 65 -8.04 -6.16 -7.10
CA ALA A 65 -7.46 -6.95 -8.19
C ALA A 65 -6.19 -6.30 -8.74
N TYR A 66 -6.25 -4.99 -9.01
CA TYR A 66 -5.10 -4.23 -9.49
C TYR A 66 -3.93 -4.20 -8.50
N VAL A 67 -4.22 -4.02 -7.21
CA VAL A 67 -3.23 -4.09 -6.13
C VAL A 67 -2.56 -5.47 -6.12
N LYS A 68 -3.33 -6.56 -6.22
CA LYS A 68 -2.76 -7.91 -6.26
C LYS A 68 -1.77 -8.06 -7.41
N GLU A 69 -2.15 -7.64 -8.62
CA GLU A 69 -1.27 -7.72 -9.80
C GLU A 69 0.03 -6.90 -9.66
N VAL A 70 -0.05 -5.70 -9.08
CA VAL A 70 1.14 -4.87 -8.85
C VAL A 70 2.02 -5.49 -7.78
N VAL A 71 1.44 -5.96 -6.68
CA VAL A 71 2.19 -6.60 -5.59
C VAL A 71 2.80 -7.93 -6.03
N ASP A 72 2.11 -8.74 -6.84
CA ASP A 72 2.65 -10.00 -7.36
C ASP A 72 3.89 -9.73 -8.22
N ARG A 73 3.84 -8.73 -9.11
CA ARG A 73 5.02 -8.31 -9.90
C ARG A 73 6.15 -7.81 -9.03
N TYR A 74 5.84 -6.95 -8.05
CA TYR A 74 6.84 -6.41 -7.12
C TYR A 74 7.47 -7.53 -6.26
N ALA A 75 6.70 -8.53 -5.85
CA ALA A 75 7.16 -9.66 -5.08
C ALA A 75 8.11 -10.56 -5.87
N VAL A 76 7.82 -10.80 -7.15
CA VAL A 76 8.73 -11.55 -8.04
C VAL A 76 10.04 -10.79 -8.23
N GLN A 77 9.98 -9.48 -8.47
CA GLN A 77 11.17 -8.65 -8.67
C GLN A 77 12.07 -8.58 -7.43
N ASN A 78 11.47 -8.43 -6.25
CA ASN A 78 12.19 -8.28 -4.98
C ASN A 78 12.37 -9.60 -4.23
N LYS A 79 12.01 -10.74 -4.83
CA LYS A 79 12.05 -12.09 -4.22
C LYS A 79 11.39 -12.12 -2.84
N LEU A 80 10.24 -11.48 -2.70
CA LEU A 80 9.51 -11.41 -1.44
C LEU A 80 8.88 -12.76 -1.12
N ALA A 81 8.95 -13.14 0.15
CA ALA A 81 8.26 -14.32 0.64
C ALA A 81 6.73 -14.14 0.56
N GLU A 82 6.00 -15.25 0.37
CA GLU A 82 4.55 -15.25 0.14
C GLU A 82 3.76 -14.62 1.32
N ASN A 83 4.26 -14.76 2.54
CA ASN A 83 3.70 -14.10 3.72
C ASN A 83 3.85 -12.57 3.66
N VAL A 84 5.01 -12.06 3.24
CA VAL A 84 5.27 -10.64 3.05
C VAL A 84 4.35 -10.09 1.96
N LYS A 85 4.27 -10.79 0.83
CA LYS A 85 3.37 -10.47 -0.27
C LYS A 85 1.91 -10.30 0.19
N LYS A 86 1.38 -11.29 0.92
CA LYS A 86 0.01 -11.27 1.46
C LYS A 86 -0.22 -10.09 2.42
N MET A 87 0.77 -9.77 3.25
CA MET A 87 0.69 -8.61 4.15
C MET A 87 0.68 -7.29 3.38
N VAL A 88 1.55 -7.14 2.37
CA VAL A 88 1.57 -5.96 1.50
C VAL A 88 0.24 -5.80 0.76
N ILE A 89 -0.30 -6.88 0.17
CA ILE A 89 -1.63 -6.87 -0.47
C ILE A 89 -2.68 -6.37 0.51
N ARG A 90 -2.72 -6.91 1.74
CA ARG A 90 -3.72 -6.52 2.75
C ARG A 90 -3.58 -5.06 3.17
N LEU A 91 -2.34 -4.57 3.35
CA LEU A 91 -2.08 -3.19 3.72
C LEU A 91 -2.50 -2.21 2.63
N VAL A 92 -2.07 -2.45 1.39
CA VAL A 92 -2.36 -1.58 0.24
C VAL A 92 -3.85 -1.64 -0.12
N SER A 93 -4.45 -2.84 -0.13
CA SER A 93 -5.90 -3.02 -0.38
C SER A 93 -6.77 -2.33 0.68
N GLY A 94 -6.29 -2.27 1.92
CA GLY A 94 -6.96 -1.56 3.02
C GLY A 94 -7.00 -0.03 2.83
N GLN A 95 -6.17 0.53 1.94
CA GLN A 95 -6.13 1.96 1.66
C GLN A 95 -7.17 2.43 0.62
N TRP A 96 -8.13 1.58 0.25
CA TRP A 96 -9.16 1.93 -0.75
C TRP A 96 -9.85 3.27 -0.43
N ASP A 97 -10.28 3.46 0.81
CA ASP A 97 -11.04 4.65 1.23
C ASP A 97 -10.24 5.95 1.03
N LEU A 98 -8.90 5.89 1.10
CA LEU A 98 -8.04 7.05 0.83
C LEU A 98 -8.02 7.36 -0.67
N ILE A 99 -7.82 6.35 -1.51
CA ILE A 99 -7.81 6.52 -2.97
C ILE A 99 -9.18 6.96 -3.48
N GLU A 100 -10.25 6.38 -2.98
CA GLU A 100 -11.62 6.78 -3.34
C GLU A 100 -11.89 8.25 -3.00
N LYS A 101 -11.43 8.72 -1.83
CA LYS A 101 -11.52 10.14 -1.45
C LYS A 101 -10.71 11.03 -2.39
N GLU A 102 -9.52 10.61 -2.80
CA GLU A 102 -8.68 11.36 -3.76
C GLU A 102 -9.31 11.42 -5.15
N LEU A 103 -9.83 10.29 -5.66
CA LEU A 103 -10.56 10.25 -6.93
C LEU A 103 -11.80 11.15 -6.91
N LYS A 104 -12.58 11.12 -5.81
CA LYS A 104 -13.72 12.01 -5.62
C LYS A 104 -13.32 13.49 -5.57
N LYS A 105 -12.17 13.82 -4.99
CA LYS A 105 -11.63 15.20 -4.99
C LYS A 105 -11.20 15.63 -6.39
N LYS A 106 -10.54 14.75 -7.16
CA LYS A 106 -10.17 15.01 -8.56
C LYS A 106 -11.42 15.30 -9.40
N ARG A 107 -12.48 14.50 -9.25
CA ARG A 107 -13.77 14.69 -9.96
C ARG A 107 -14.51 15.99 -9.63
N LYS A 108 -14.26 16.58 -8.46
CA LYS A 108 -14.90 17.85 -8.04
C LYS A 108 -14.16 19.09 -8.54
N LYS A 109 -13.01 18.92 -9.18
CA LYS A 109 -12.13 20.00 -9.62
C LYS A 109 -12.22 20.14 -11.13
#